data_AF-A0A7Z0LEH7-F1
#
_entry.id   AF-A0A7Z0LEH7-F1
#
_cell.length_a   1.000
_cell.length_b   1.000
_cell.length_c   1.000
_cell.angle_alpha   90.00
_cell.angle_beta   90.00
_cell.angle_gamma   90.00
#
_symmetry.space_group_name_H-M   'P 1'
#
loop_
_entity.id
_entity.type
_entity.pdbx_description
1 polymer ?
#
loop_
_entity_poly.entity_id
_entity_poly.type
_entity_poly.pdbx_seq_one_letter_code
_entity_poly.pdbx_strand_id
1 'polypeptide(L)'
;MQNNYTTKGKHLTIHDRRYIERWNKEGKSNREIARLLGRAPQTINNEIKRGQVLQQVRKGLFKYVYSADVAQANYEKNRKRSVKKLILTKEMKDKILHYHHENYSPEMMVKAKNIEAGVTTIYYWIHNGHLGLTRKDMLYPRRRKTIGKQASPNFKPAGKSIEERPEEINLRLENGNYEIDTVVLSKAKNKCLL
;
A
#
# COMPACT_ATOMS: atom_id res chain seq x y z
N MET A 1 -22.93 -4.79 -18.39
CA MET A 1 -22.63 -5.77 -17.32
C MET A 1 -21.33 -5.34 -16.65
N GLN A 2 -21.34 -4.98 -15.36
CA GLN A 2 -20.12 -4.55 -14.66
C GLN A 2 -19.30 -5.78 -14.28
N ASN A 3 -18.13 -5.90 -14.92
CA ASN A 3 -17.12 -6.91 -14.58
C ASN A 3 -16.52 -6.59 -13.21
N ASN A 4 -16.99 -7.29 -12.17
CA ASN A 4 -16.44 -7.23 -10.82
C ASN A 4 -15.05 -7.90 -10.77
N TYR A 5 -14.03 -7.28 -11.37
CA TYR A 5 -12.65 -7.64 -11.13
C TYR A 5 -12.22 -7.12 -9.75
N THR A 6 -12.54 -7.84 -8.68
CA THR A 6 -11.87 -7.59 -7.40
C THR A 6 -10.44 -8.10 -7.50
N THR A 7 -9.47 -7.18 -7.52
CA THR A 7 -8.05 -7.50 -7.42
C THR A 7 -7.80 -8.42 -6.23
N LYS A 8 -7.25 -9.62 -6.50
CA LYS A 8 -6.87 -10.64 -5.52
C LYS A 8 -6.09 -10.00 -4.36
N GLY A 9 -6.51 -10.27 -3.11
CA GLY A 9 -5.75 -9.88 -1.91
C GLY A 9 -6.20 -8.61 -1.15
N LYS A 10 -7.25 -7.90 -1.57
CA LYS A 10 -7.77 -6.77 -0.77
C LYS A 10 -8.71 -7.25 0.34
N HIS A 11 -8.41 -6.87 1.60
CA HIS A 11 -9.29 -7.06 2.76
C HIS A 11 -10.67 -6.42 2.54
N LEU A 12 -11.71 -6.93 3.20
CA LEU A 12 -13.02 -6.29 3.20
C LEU A 12 -12.89 -4.87 3.77
N THR A 13 -13.49 -3.91 3.09
CA THR A 13 -13.60 -2.53 3.56
C THR A 13 -14.77 -2.39 4.54
N ILE A 14 -14.86 -1.26 5.25
CA ILE A 14 -16.04 -0.94 6.07
C ILE A 14 -17.33 -0.89 5.22
N HIS A 15 -17.24 -0.42 3.98
CA HIS A 15 -18.38 -0.41 3.05
C HIS A 15 -18.83 -1.83 2.72
N ASP A 16 -17.90 -2.73 2.38
CA ASP A 16 -18.21 -4.13 2.13
C ASP A 16 -18.92 -4.77 3.34
N ARG A 17 -18.43 -4.50 4.57
CA ARG A 17 -19.04 -5.00 5.81
C ARG A 17 -20.46 -4.48 6.02
N ARG A 18 -20.71 -3.20 5.74
CA ARG A 18 -22.05 -2.61 5.83
C ARG A 18 -23.02 -3.21 4.81
N TYR A 19 -22.56 -3.52 3.60
CA TYR A 19 -23.36 -4.25 2.62
C TYR A 19 -23.69 -5.67 3.08
N ILE A 20 -22.72 -6.39 3.67
CA ILE A 20 -22.95 -7.72 4.27
C ILE A 20 -24.03 -7.62 5.36
N GLU A 21 -23.95 -6.63 6.25
CA GLU A 21 -24.95 -6.44 7.31
C GLU A 21 -26.35 -6.19 6.75
N ARG A 22 -26.47 -5.29 5.76
CA ARG A 22 -27.74 -5.00 5.10
C ARG A 22 -28.34 -6.25 4.46
N TRP A 23 -27.59 -6.95 3.60
CA TRP A 23 -28.09 -8.14 2.90
C TRP A 23 -28.36 -9.32 3.82
N ASN A 24 -27.63 -9.44 4.92
CA ASN A 24 -27.91 -10.43 5.95
C ASN A 24 -29.25 -10.14 6.65
N LYS A 25 -29.59 -8.86 6.90
CA LYS A 25 -30.91 -8.46 7.41
C LYS A 25 -32.04 -8.69 6.40
N GLU A 26 -31.75 -8.55 5.10
CA GLU A 26 -32.67 -8.88 4.00
C GLU A 26 -32.85 -10.41 3.82
N GLY A 27 -32.12 -11.25 4.55
CA GLY A 27 -32.24 -12.71 4.49
C GLY A 27 -31.50 -13.38 3.32
N LYS A 28 -30.59 -12.66 2.65
CA LYS A 28 -29.79 -13.22 1.55
C LYS A 28 -28.82 -14.27 2.05
N SER A 29 -28.60 -15.31 1.25
CA SER A 29 -27.62 -16.35 1.59
C SER A 29 -26.18 -15.84 1.52
N ASN A 30 -25.29 -16.37 2.35
CA ASN A 30 -23.86 -16.01 2.33
C ASN A 30 -23.21 -16.20 0.94
N ARG A 31 -23.68 -17.19 0.16
CA ARG A 31 -23.22 -17.43 -1.22
C ARG A 31 -23.67 -16.31 -2.17
N GLU A 32 -24.90 -15.83 -2.02
CA GLU A 32 -25.42 -14.72 -2.82
C GLU A 32 -24.68 -13.42 -2.50
N ILE A 33 -24.48 -13.12 -1.21
CA ILE A 33 -23.70 -11.97 -0.75
C ILE A 33 -22.28 -11.99 -1.34
N ALA A 34 -21.64 -13.17 -1.35
CA ALA A 34 -20.35 -13.35 -1.98
C ALA A 34 -20.36 -13.04 -3.48
N ARG A 35 -21.39 -13.48 -4.23
CA ARG A 35 -21.52 -13.14 -5.67
C ARG A 35 -21.68 -11.64 -5.88
N LEU A 36 -22.48 -10.96 -5.06
CA LEU A 36 -22.72 -9.52 -5.15
C LEU A 36 -21.43 -8.71 -4.91
N LEU A 37 -20.59 -9.12 -3.95
CA LEU A 37 -19.31 -8.47 -3.64
C LEU A 37 -18.14 -8.95 -4.51
N GLY A 38 -18.34 -9.97 -5.36
CA GLY A 38 -17.26 -10.62 -6.08
C GLY A 38 -16.24 -11.31 -5.16
N ARG A 39 -16.65 -11.83 -4.01
CA ARG A 39 -15.77 -12.48 -3.01
C ARG A 39 -16.04 -13.98 -2.91
N ALA A 40 -15.09 -14.73 -2.36
CA ALA A 40 -15.29 -16.14 -2.07
C ALA A 40 -16.36 -16.31 -0.97
N PRO A 41 -17.30 -17.27 -1.10
CA PRO A 41 -18.31 -17.54 -0.06
C PRO A 41 -17.73 -17.79 1.33
N GLN A 42 -16.54 -18.41 1.39
CA GLN A 42 -15.84 -18.68 2.65
C GLN A 42 -15.38 -17.40 3.35
N THR A 43 -15.03 -16.35 2.60
CA THR A 43 -14.65 -15.05 3.16
C THR A 43 -15.83 -14.42 3.90
N ILE A 44 -17.03 -14.45 3.29
CA ILE A 44 -18.26 -13.91 3.90
C ILE A 44 -18.65 -14.72 5.13
N ASN A 45 -18.56 -16.05 5.06
CA ASN A 45 -18.86 -16.92 6.21
C ASN A 45 -17.94 -16.61 7.40
N ASN A 46 -16.63 -16.51 7.17
CA ASN A 46 -15.66 -16.18 8.22
C ASN A 46 -15.85 -14.78 8.78
N GLU A 47 -16.19 -13.81 7.93
CA GLU A 47 -16.48 -12.43 8.35
C GLU A 47 -17.72 -12.39 9.26
N ILE A 48 -18.82 -13.04 8.85
CA ILE A 48 -20.06 -13.08 9.64
C ILE A 48 -19.79 -13.73 11.00
N LYS A 49 -19.14 -14.88 11.03
CA LYS A 49 -18.77 -15.57 12.28
C LYS A 49 -17.94 -14.69 13.23
N ARG A 50 -17.06 -13.84 12.71
CA ARG A 50 -16.21 -12.93 13.52
C ARG A 50 -16.95 -11.68 14.02
N GLY A 51 -18.01 -11.28 13.33
CA GLY A 51 -18.80 -10.09 13.64
C GLY A 51 -20.14 -10.37 14.33
N GLN A 52 -20.39 -11.61 14.77
CA GLN A 52 -21.61 -11.96 15.51
C GLN A 52 -21.58 -11.34 16.90
N VAL A 53 -22.68 -10.67 17.25
CA VAL A 53 -22.90 -10.04 18.55
C VAL A 53 -24.23 -10.54 19.11
N LEU A 54 -24.25 -10.84 20.41
CA LEU A 54 -25.49 -11.17 21.11
C LEU A 54 -26.29 -9.89 21.32
N GLN A 55 -27.39 -9.73 20.60
CA GLN A 55 -28.30 -8.60 20.73
C GLN A 55 -29.61 -9.04 21.35
N GLN A 56 -30.11 -8.22 22.28
CA GLN A 56 -31.42 -8.41 22.87
C GLN A 56 -32.49 -7.85 21.91
N VAL A 57 -33.35 -8.73 21.39
CA VAL A 57 -34.42 -8.33 20.46
C VAL A 57 -35.72 -8.04 21.21
N ARG A 58 -35.96 -8.78 22.30
CA ARG A 58 -37.11 -8.59 23.22
C ARG A 58 -36.66 -8.87 24.66
N LYS A 59 -37.47 -8.50 25.66
CA LYS A 59 -37.21 -8.82 27.07
C LYS A 59 -36.97 -10.34 27.22
N GLY A 60 -35.76 -10.75 27.61
CA GLY A 60 -35.38 -12.16 27.75
C GLY A 60 -35.02 -12.93 26.46
N LEU A 61 -35.15 -12.34 25.26
CA LEU A 61 -34.79 -13.02 24.01
C LEU A 61 -33.55 -12.39 23.36
N PHE A 62 -32.47 -13.16 23.31
CA PHE A 62 -31.22 -12.80 22.68
C PHE A 62 -31.02 -13.54 21.37
N LYS A 63 -30.49 -12.84 20.37
CA LYS A 63 -30.13 -13.43 19.07
C LYS A 63 -28.73 -12.97 18.67
N TYR A 64 -28.00 -13.86 18.01
CA TYR A 64 -26.75 -13.49 17.36
C TYR A 64 -27.04 -12.73 16.07
N VAL A 65 -26.64 -11.47 16.02
CA VAL A 65 -26.79 -10.60 14.87
C VAL A 65 -25.41 -10.16 14.43
N TYR A 66 -25.16 -10.15 13.12
CA TYR A 66 -23.93 -9.61 12.57
C TYR A 66 -23.94 -8.08 12.64
N SER A 67 -22.87 -7.49 13.15
CA SER A 67 -22.65 -6.03 13.19
C SER A 67 -21.39 -5.67 12.41
N ALA A 68 -21.51 -4.82 11.40
CA ALA A 68 -20.39 -4.38 10.58
C ALA A 68 -19.36 -3.59 11.41
N ASP A 69 -19.82 -2.71 12.30
CA ASP A 69 -18.95 -1.85 13.10
C ASP A 69 -18.11 -2.68 14.10
N VAL A 70 -18.71 -3.68 14.73
CA VAL A 70 -17.98 -4.60 15.63
C VAL A 70 -16.99 -5.46 14.85
N ALA A 71 -17.37 -5.95 13.68
CA ALA A 71 -16.46 -6.71 12.81
C ALA A 71 -15.26 -5.85 12.35
N GLN A 72 -15.49 -4.58 12.03
CA GLN A 72 -14.44 -3.62 11.70
C GLN A 72 -13.52 -3.35 12.90
N ALA A 73 -14.08 -3.09 14.08
CA ALA A 73 -13.29 -2.86 15.29
C ALA A 73 -12.42 -4.09 15.65
N ASN A 74 -12.98 -5.30 15.52
CA ASN A 74 -12.24 -6.55 15.69
C ASN A 74 -11.10 -6.68 14.66
N TYR A 75 -11.36 -6.35 13.39
CA TYR A 75 -10.34 -6.33 12.35
C TYR A 75 -9.21 -5.36 12.70
N GLU A 76 -9.51 -4.12 13.10
CA GLU A 76 -8.51 -3.11 13.46
C GLU A 76 -7.69 -3.51 14.68
N LYS A 77 -8.34 -4.07 15.71
CA LYS A 77 -7.68 -4.58 16.92
C LYS A 77 -6.69 -5.70 16.57
N ASN A 78 -7.11 -6.64 15.72
CA ASN A 78 -6.24 -7.73 15.27
C ASN A 78 -5.14 -7.24 14.33
N ARG A 79 -5.43 -6.24 13.49
CA ARG A 79 -4.47 -5.65 12.57
C ARG A 79 -3.33 -4.96 13.31
N LYS A 80 -3.62 -4.29 14.43
CA LYS A 80 -2.60 -3.72 15.34
C LYS A 80 -1.64 -4.78 15.87
N ARG A 81 -2.09 -6.04 16.02
CA ARG A 81 -1.26 -7.17 16.48
C ARG A 81 -0.53 -7.89 15.36
N SER A 82 -0.87 -7.65 14.09
CA SER A 82 -0.19 -8.27 12.94
C SER A 82 1.18 -7.66 12.62
N VAL A 83 1.58 -6.61 13.34
CA VAL A 83 2.87 -5.95 13.15
C VAL A 83 3.89 -6.57 14.10
N LYS A 84 5.15 -6.68 13.65
CA LYS A 84 6.26 -7.15 14.50
C LYS A 84 6.36 -6.24 15.73
N LYS A 85 6.35 -6.84 16.92
CA LYS A 85 6.57 -6.10 18.17
C LYS A 85 7.97 -5.47 18.16
N LEU A 86 8.06 -4.24 18.65
CA LEU A 86 9.32 -3.53 18.80
C LEU A 86 10.17 -4.25 19.86
N ILE A 87 11.43 -4.57 19.53
CA ILE A 87 12.39 -5.25 20.44
C ILE A 87 13.18 -4.19 21.25
N LEU A 88 12.64 -2.98 21.42
CA LEU A 88 13.33 -1.89 22.10
C LEU A 88 13.06 -1.95 23.61
N THR A 89 14.05 -2.39 24.38
CA THR A 89 14.02 -2.33 25.84
C THR A 89 14.35 -0.92 26.33
N LYS A 90 13.92 -0.58 27.55
CA LYS A 90 14.17 0.75 28.14
C LYS A 90 15.68 1.01 28.30
N GLU A 91 16.42 0.04 28.81
CA GLU A 91 17.87 0.14 28.98
C GLU A 91 18.60 0.35 27.65
N MET A 92 18.19 -0.37 26.60
CA MET A 92 18.78 -0.20 25.27
C MET A 92 18.47 1.17 24.69
N LYS A 93 17.25 1.68 24.90
CA LYS A 93 16.88 3.04 24.50
C LYS A 93 17.76 4.08 25.20
N ASP A 94 17.95 3.96 26.50
CA ASP A 94 18.74 4.90 27.29
C ASP A 94 20.21 4.88 26.88
N LYS A 95 20.80 3.70 26.65
CA LYS A 95 22.16 3.55 26.10
C LYS A 95 22.30 4.22 24.73
N ILE A 96 21.36 3.97 23.81
CA ILE A 96 21.38 4.56 22.46
C ILE A 96 21.30 6.10 22.55
N LEU A 97 20.43 6.63 23.41
CA LEU A 97 20.29 8.07 23.60
C LEU A 97 21.56 8.69 24.19
N HIS A 98 22.14 8.08 25.21
CA HIS A 98 23.40 8.53 25.81
C HIS A 98 24.52 8.64 24.76
N TYR A 99 24.77 7.58 23.99
CA TYR A 99 25.80 7.60 22.95
C TYR A 99 25.45 8.54 21.79
N HIS A 100 24.16 8.79 21.54
CA HIS A 100 23.74 9.76 20.54
C HIS A 100 24.13 11.18 20.95
N HIS A 101 23.95 11.56 22.22
CA HIS A 101 24.39 12.85 22.76
C HIS A 101 25.91 13.01 22.72
N GLU A 102 26.66 11.91 22.84
CA GLU A 102 28.12 11.89 22.66
C GLU A 102 28.56 11.91 21.17
N ASN A 103 27.64 12.10 20.23
CA ASN A 103 27.89 12.12 18.78
C ASN A 103 28.46 10.81 18.19
N TYR A 104 28.11 9.64 18.75
CA TYR A 104 28.45 8.37 18.11
C TYR A 104 27.52 8.08 16.92
N SER A 105 28.09 7.51 15.86
CA SER A 105 27.30 6.93 14.75
C SER A 105 26.63 5.62 15.19
N PRO A 106 25.43 5.26 14.67
CA PRO A 106 24.82 3.96 14.91
C PRO A 106 25.75 2.76 14.64
N GLU A 107 26.66 2.88 13.68
CA GLU A 107 27.67 1.83 13.40
C GLU A 107 28.69 1.69 14.55
N MET A 108 29.11 2.81 15.14
CA MET A 108 30.03 2.82 16.27
C MET A 108 29.35 2.31 17.53
N MET A 109 28.08 2.65 17.73
CA MET A 109 27.29 2.14 18.85
C MET A 109 27.24 0.61 18.86
N VAL A 110 27.01 -0.01 17.69
CA VAL A 110 26.97 -1.47 17.58
C VAL A 110 28.37 -2.09 17.69
N LYS A 111 29.37 -1.55 16.98
CA LYS A 111 30.71 -2.15 16.93
C LYS A 111 31.57 -1.90 18.17
N ALA A 112 31.55 -0.67 18.71
CA ALA A 112 32.45 -0.25 19.79
C ALA A 112 31.81 -0.35 21.18
N LYS A 113 30.48 -0.23 21.28
CA LYS A 113 29.74 -0.28 22.56
C LYS A 113 28.87 -1.54 22.72
N ASN A 114 28.94 -2.46 21.75
CA ASN A 114 28.29 -3.78 21.76
C ASN A 114 26.79 -3.71 22.10
N ILE A 115 26.05 -2.78 21.48
CA ILE A 115 24.59 -2.73 21.63
C ILE A 115 23.96 -3.95 20.95
N GLU A 116 23.05 -4.63 21.65
CA GLU A 116 22.30 -5.82 21.19
C GLU A 116 21.24 -5.50 20.10
N ALA A 117 21.56 -4.60 19.17
CA ALA A 117 20.71 -4.26 18.03
C ALA A 117 21.57 -4.13 16.77
N GLY A 118 21.05 -4.60 15.64
CA GLY A 118 21.68 -4.36 14.35
C GLY A 118 21.65 -2.87 13.97
N VAL A 119 22.67 -2.41 13.24
CA VAL A 119 22.79 -1.01 12.77
C VAL A 119 21.53 -0.55 12.03
N THR A 120 21.00 -1.41 11.15
CA THR A 120 19.77 -1.17 10.39
C THR A 120 18.55 -1.00 11.28
N THR A 121 18.49 -1.72 12.40
CA THR A 121 17.42 -1.63 13.39
C THR A 121 17.47 -0.30 14.14
N ILE A 122 18.66 0.18 14.49
CA ILE A 122 18.82 1.50 15.13
C ILE A 122 18.36 2.61 14.17
N TYR A 123 18.77 2.57 12.90
CA TYR A 123 18.26 3.52 11.90
C TYR A 123 16.74 3.44 11.72
N TYR A 124 16.18 2.22 11.70
CA TYR A 124 14.73 2.03 11.65
C TYR A 124 14.04 2.67 12.86
N TRP A 125 14.60 2.56 14.07
CA TRP A 125 14.04 3.18 15.28
C TRP A 125 14.12 4.71 15.25
N ILE A 126 15.21 5.28 14.75
CA ILE A 126 15.35 6.73 14.57
C ILE A 126 14.33 7.24 13.54
N HIS A 127 14.23 6.58 12.38
CA HIS A 127 13.34 7.03 11.30
C HIS A 127 11.85 6.98 11.66
N ASN A 128 11.44 6.01 12.46
CA ASN A 128 10.06 5.88 12.94
C ASN A 128 9.80 6.62 14.27
N GLY A 129 10.79 7.35 14.79
CA GLY A 129 10.64 8.15 16.01
C GLY A 129 10.50 7.35 17.31
N HIS A 130 10.86 6.06 17.32
CA HIS A 130 10.74 5.22 18.52
C HIS A 130 11.68 5.66 19.66
N LEU A 131 12.79 6.31 19.31
CA LEU A 131 13.77 6.84 20.26
C LEU A 131 13.46 8.28 20.70
N GLY A 132 12.45 8.93 20.11
CA GLY A 132 12.25 10.39 20.27
C GLY A 132 13.22 11.24 19.44
N LEU A 133 14.15 10.59 18.75
CA LEU A 133 15.05 11.21 17.77
C LEU A 133 14.36 11.29 16.42
N THR A 134 14.65 12.36 15.70
CA THR A 134 14.23 12.56 14.32
C THR A 134 15.45 12.54 13.40
N ARG A 135 15.20 12.58 12.09
CA ARG A 135 16.27 12.66 11.09
C ARG A 135 17.16 13.91 11.25
N LYS A 136 16.64 14.99 11.85
CA LYS A 136 17.39 16.23 12.08
C LYS A 136 18.49 16.06 13.12
N ASP A 137 18.27 15.14 14.07
CA ASP A 137 19.17 14.92 15.20
C ASP A 137 20.32 13.98 14.81
N MET A 138 20.23 13.31 13.66
CA MET A 138 21.30 12.43 13.18
C MET A 138 22.55 13.22 12.79
N LEU A 139 23.71 12.75 13.25
CA LEU A 139 25.03 13.27 12.89
C LEU A 139 25.26 13.28 11.36
N TYR A 140 24.84 12.22 10.67
CA TYR A 140 24.97 12.08 9.21
C TYR A 140 23.63 11.73 8.54
N PRO A 141 22.76 12.73 8.30
CA PRO A 141 21.47 12.47 7.69
C PRO A 141 21.65 12.22 6.18
N ARG A 142 21.41 10.99 5.74
CA ARG A 142 21.43 10.63 4.30
C ARG A 142 20.51 11.57 3.52
N ARG A 143 21.03 12.27 2.49
CA ARG A 143 20.22 13.14 1.62
C ARG A 143 19.10 12.30 0.98
N ARG A 144 17.87 12.83 1.00
CA ARG A 144 16.76 12.18 0.29
C ARG A 144 17.03 12.26 -1.20
N LYS A 145 16.77 11.17 -1.91
CA LYS A 145 16.66 11.23 -3.36
C LYS A 145 15.54 12.21 -3.67
N THR A 146 15.84 13.25 -4.44
CA THR A 146 14.81 14.14 -4.95
C THR A 146 13.84 13.29 -5.76
N ILE A 147 12.54 13.48 -5.53
CA ILE A 147 11.52 12.87 -6.38
C ILE A 147 11.82 13.39 -7.80
N GLY A 148 12.00 12.47 -8.75
CA GLY A 148 12.25 12.85 -10.13
C GLY A 148 11.17 13.81 -10.59
N LYS A 149 11.54 14.89 -11.27
CA LYS A 149 10.57 15.85 -11.82
C LYS A 149 9.61 15.06 -12.71
N GLN A 150 8.32 15.07 -12.39
CA GLN A 150 7.30 14.57 -13.29
C GLN A 150 7.22 15.50 -14.51
N ALA A 151 6.90 14.94 -15.68
CA ALA A 151 6.62 15.75 -16.84
C ALA A 151 5.49 16.74 -16.48
N SER A 152 5.65 18.00 -16.87
CA SER A 152 4.63 19.02 -16.63
C SER A 152 3.30 18.56 -17.25
N PRO A 153 2.15 18.79 -16.59
CA PRO A 153 0.84 18.62 -17.23
C PRO A 153 0.70 19.44 -18.51
N ASN A 154 1.46 20.55 -18.61
CA ASN A 154 1.51 21.44 -19.77
C ASN A 154 2.59 21.03 -20.78
N PHE A 155 3.11 19.80 -20.70
CA PHE A 155 4.00 19.28 -21.73
C PHE A 155 3.22 19.17 -23.04
N LYS A 156 3.46 20.13 -23.96
CA LYS A 156 2.89 20.08 -25.30
C LYS A 156 3.65 19.01 -26.09
N PRO A 157 3.00 17.93 -26.53
CA PRO A 157 3.64 17.00 -27.44
C PRO A 157 4.05 17.75 -28.72
N ALA A 158 5.16 17.35 -29.33
CA ALA A 158 5.72 18.04 -30.50
C ALA A 158 4.83 17.95 -31.76
N GLY A 159 3.76 17.16 -31.72
CA GLY A 159 2.80 16.97 -32.80
C GLY A 159 1.66 16.04 -32.36
N LYS A 160 0.80 15.70 -33.33
CA LYS A 160 -0.24 14.66 -33.15
C LYS A 160 0.40 13.28 -33.01
N SER A 161 -0.29 12.36 -32.34
CA SER A 161 0.14 10.96 -32.29
C SER A 161 0.11 10.36 -33.70
N ILE A 162 1.04 9.46 -33.99
CA ILE A 162 1.04 8.73 -35.26
C ILE A 162 -0.22 7.87 -35.44
N GLU A 163 -0.85 7.48 -34.34
CA GLU A 163 -2.10 6.73 -34.31
C GLU A 163 -3.30 7.53 -34.84
N GLU A 164 -3.25 8.86 -34.81
CA GLU A 164 -4.33 9.74 -35.28
C GLU A 164 -4.25 10.06 -36.78
N ARG A 165 -3.42 9.33 -37.54
CA ARG A 165 -3.20 9.60 -38.97
C ARG A 165 -4.39 9.13 -39.84
N PRO A 166 -4.67 9.82 -40.95
CA PRO A 166 -5.64 9.33 -41.96
C PRO A 166 -5.29 7.94 -42.47
N GLU A 167 -6.30 7.09 -42.67
CA GLU A 167 -6.11 5.71 -43.13
C GLU A 167 -5.47 5.63 -44.52
N GLU A 168 -5.69 6.65 -45.37
CA GLU A 168 -5.13 6.77 -46.72
C GLU A 168 -3.59 6.72 -46.72
N ILE A 169 -2.94 7.21 -45.65
CA ILE A 169 -1.49 7.19 -45.50
C ILE A 169 -0.96 5.76 -45.34
N ASN A 170 -1.74 4.84 -44.76
CA ASN A 170 -1.35 3.43 -44.62
C ASN A 170 -1.23 2.74 -45.98
N LEU A 171 -1.92 3.23 -47.01
CA LEU A 171 -1.89 2.65 -48.36
C LEU A 171 -0.61 2.97 -49.13
N ARG A 172 0.15 4.00 -48.70
CA ARG A 172 1.45 4.42 -49.29
C ARG A 172 1.42 4.64 -50.81
N LEU A 173 0.26 5.04 -51.35
CA LEU A 173 0.05 5.19 -52.79
C LEU A 173 0.56 6.53 -53.34
N GLU A 174 0.54 7.59 -52.52
CA GLU A 174 1.01 8.92 -52.91
C GLU A 174 2.47 9.15 -52.54
N ASN A 175 3.19 9.87 -53.40
CA ASN A 175 4.56 10.29 -53.17
C ASN A 175 4.60 11.23 -51.95
N GLY A 176 5.19 10.77 -50.84
CA GLY A 176 5.19 11.48 -49.56
C GLY A 176 4.69 10.62 -48.38
N ASN A 177 3.98 9.53 -48.66
CA ASN A 177 3.52 8.57 -47.65
C ASN A 177 4.56 7.47 -47.38
N TYR A 178 5.81 7.86 -47.13
CA TYR A 178 6.90 6.94 -46.79
C TYR A 178 7.28 7.10 -45.32
N GLU A 179 7.34 5.98 -44.62
CA GLU A 179 7.79 5.91 -43.23
C GLU A 179 8.87 4.84 -43.13
N ILE A 180 9.96 5.16 -42.42
CA ILE A 180 11.09 4.26 -42.19
C ILE A 180 11.31 4.19 -40.68
N ASP A 181 11.38 2.97 -40.15
CA ASP A 181 11.71 2.74 -38.76
C ASP A 181 13.21 3.00 -38.54
N THR A 182 13.54 4.02 -37.75
CA THR A 182 14.92 4.25 -37.34
C THR A 182 15.24 3.49 -36.06
N VAL A 183 16.39 2.81 -36.02
CA VAL A 183 16.85 2.12 -34.81
C VAL A 183 17.82 3.01 -34.02
N VAL A 184 17.47 3.28 -32.75
CA VAL A 184 18.37 3.97 -31.81
C VAL A 184 19.13 2.91 -31.00
N LEU A 185 20.38 2.66 -31.36
CA LEU A 185 21.24 1.63 -30.74
C LEU A 185 21.57 1.90 -29.26
N SER A 186 21.59 3.16 -28.82
CA SER A 186 21.97 3.52 -27.45
C SER A 186 21.30 4.82 -26.98
N LYS A 187 21.00 4.95 -25.69
CA LYS A 187 20.41 6.16 -25.07
C LYS A 187 21.33 7.40 -25.04
N ALA A 188 22.55 7.30 -25.57
CA ALA A 188 23.44 8.43 -25.76
C ALA A 188 23.04 9.22 -27.02
N LYS A 189 23.46 10.49 -27.14
CA LYS A 189 23.22 11.33 -28.34
C LYS A 189 24.05 10.83 -29.53
N ASN A 190 23.68 9.70 -30.10
CA ASN A 190 24.32 9.12 -31.29
C ASN A 190 23.45 9.36 -32.53
N LYS A 191 24.08 9.32 -33.72
CA LYS A 191 23.37 9.44 -34.99
C LYS A 191 22.44 8.24 -35.18
N CYS A 192 21.18 8.50 -35.50
CA CYS A 192 20.23 7.46 -35.88
C CYS A 192 20.66 6.83 -37.22
N LEU A 193 20.53 5.52 -37.34
CA LEU A 193 20.71 4.81 -38.59
C LEU A 193 19.34 4.63 -39.26
N LEU A 194 19.31 4.80 -40.57
CA LEU A 194 18.17 4.51 -41.46
C LEU A 194 18.20 3.03 -41.87
#